data_AF-A0A699T835-F1
#
_entry.id   AF-A0A699T835-F1
#
_cell.length_a   1.000
_cell.length_b   1.000
_cell.length_c   1.000
_cell.angle_alpha   90.00
_cell.angle_beta   90.00
_cell.angle_gamma   90.00
#
_symmetry.space_group_name_H-M   'P 1'
#
loop_
_entity.id
_entity.type
_entity.pdbx_description
1 polymer ?
#
loop_
_entity_poly.entity_id
_entity_poly.type
_entity_poly.pdbx_seq_one_letter_code
_entity_poly.pdbx_strand_id
1 'polypeptide(L)'
;MLRSTVIPIELSLVTFMHLSFLATIHDTTPEVLSIHDQPIVSEFPDVFPDELPGIPPVREVEFNIELIPGAEPISNAPYRMAPVELKELKDQL
;
A
#
# COMPACT_ATOMS: atom_id res chain seq x y z
N MET A 1 18.70 18.30 -55.43
CA MET A 1 18.56 19.32 -54.37
C MET A 1 17.95 18.63 -53.14
N LEU A 2 18.76 17.85 -52.42
CA LEU A 2 18.33 17.13 -51.22
C LEU A 2 18.38 18.12 -50.05
N ARG A 3 17.22 18.48 -49.49
CA ARG A 3 17.16 19.24 -48.24
C ARG A 3 17.79 18.38 -47.15
N SER A 4 19.06 18.64 -46.84
CA SER A 4 19.68 18.15 -45.60
C SER A 4 18.98 18.85 -44.46
N THR A 5 17.97 18.20 -43.88
CA THR A 5 17.34 18.66 -42.65
C THR A 5 18.35 18.42 -41.53
N VAL A 6 19.15 19.44 -41.22
CA VAL A 6 19.95 19.48 -39.99
C VAL A 6 18.95 19.58 -38.85
N ILE A 7 18.57 18.44 -38.31
CA ILE A 7 17.72 18.39 -37.11
C ILE A 7 18.53 19.08 -36.00
N PRO A 8 18.02 20.15 -35.37
CA PRO A 8 18.74 20.82 -34.31
C PRO A 8 19.00 19.81 -33.18
N ILE A 9 20.21 19.82 -32.63
CA ILE A 9 20.67 18.85 -31.61
C ILE A 9 19.66 18.75 -30.46
N GLU A 10 19.03 19.87 -30.09
CA GLU A 10 17.92 19.95 -29.13
C GLU A 10 16.73 19.03 -29.47
N LEU A 11 16.30 19.00 -30.73
CA LEU A 11 15.17 18.16 -31.16
C LEU A 11 15.54 16.67 -31.15
N SER A 12 16.80 16.34 -31.44
CA SER A 12 17.33 14.97 -31.30
C SER A 12 17.37 14.52 -29.83
N LEU A 13 17.88 15.38 -28.94
CA LEU A 13 17.91 15.11 -27.50
C LEU A 13 16.50 14.94 -26.93
N VAL A 14 15.55 15.79 -27.32
CA VAL A 14 14.14 15.67 -26.91
C VAL A 14 13.55 14.33 -27.37
N THR A 15 13.80 13.90 -28.61
CA THR A 15 13.33 12.59 -29.07
C THR A 15 13.99 11.43 -28.33
N PHE A 16 15.28 11.51 -28.02
CA PHE A 16 16.00 10.50 -27.26
C PHE A 16 15.52 10.41 -25.80
N MET A 17 15.27 11.55 -25.16
CA MET A 17 14.70 11.63 -23.80
C MET A 17 13.26 11.10 -23.77
N HIS A 18 12.47 11.37 -24.80
CA HIS A 18 11.11 10.84 -24.91
C HIS A 18 11.10 9.32 -25.11
N LEU A 19 11.94 8.78 -26.01
CA LEU A 19 12.03 7.34 -26.21
C LEU A 19 12.56 6.60 -24.98
N SER A 20 13.56 7.17 -24.30
CA SER A 20 14.09 6.58 -23.05
C SER A 20 13.05 6.61 -21.93
N PHE A 21 12.32 7.72 -21.77
CA PHE A 21 11.19 7.79 -20.83
C PHE A 21 10.12 6.73 -21.15
N LEU A 22 9.67 6.65 -22.41
CA LEU A 22 8.68 5.64 -22.83
C LEU A 22 9.18 4.20 -22.62
N ALA A 23 10.47 3.94 -22.86
CA ALA A 23 11.08 2.64 -22.59
C ALA A 23 11.06 2.30 -21.09
N THR A 24 11.36 3.27 -20.21
CA THR A 24 11.28 3.09 -18.75
C THR A 24 9.85 2.78 -18.27
N ILE A 25 8.82 3.38 -18.86
CA ILE A 25 7.42 3.08 -18.48
C ILE A 25 6.97 1.73 -19.02
N HIS A 26 7.44 1.33 -20.21
CA HIS A 26 7.11 0.03 -20.80
C HIS A 26 7.82 -1.13 -20.10
N ASP A 27 8.99 -0.91 -19.51
CA ASP A 27 9.69 -1.88 -18.64
C ASP A 27 9.03 -2.01 -17.26
N THR A 28 8.02 -1.21 -16.97
CA THR A 28 7.09 -1.48 -15.87
C THR A 28 5.95 -2.33 -16.40
N THR A 29 6.26 -3.52 -16.92
CA THR A 29 5.29 -4.60 -16.74
C THR A 29 5.09 -4.67 -15.23
N PRO A 30 3.87 -4.49 -14.69
CA PRO A 30 3.61 -4.93 -13.34
C PRO A 30 3.69 -6.45 -13.44
N GLU A 31 4.90 -6.99 -13.46
CA GLU A 31 5.11 -8.34 -12.97
C GLU A 31 4.53 -8.24 -11.57
N VAL A 32 3.33 -8.80 -11.41
CA VAL A 32 2.65 -8.84 -10.12
C VAL A 32 3.51 -9.77 -9.30
N LEU A 33 4.60 -9.24 -8.76
CA LEU A 33 5.48 -9.95 -7.86
C LEU A 33 4.59 -10.31 -6.69
N SER A 34 4.33 -11.59 -6.55
CA SER A 34 3.56 -12.09 -5.44
C SER A 34 4.29 -11.68 -4.17
N ILE A 35 3.57 -11.27 -3.13
CA ILE A 35 4.19 -10.96 -1.83
C ILE A 35 4.97 -12.18 -1.33
N HIS A 36 4.53 -13.39 -1.71
CA HIS A 36 5.22 -14.65 -1.43
C HIS A 36 6.56 -14.83 -2.15
N ASP A 37 6.82 -14.08 -3.24
CA ASP A 37 8.10 -14.11 -3.97
C ASP A 37 9.19 -13.30 -3.25
N GLN A 38 8.82 -12.53 -2.21
CA GLN A 38 9.78 -11.82 -1.38
C GLN A 38 10.48 -12.78 -0.41
N PRO A 39 11.83 -12.86 -0.41
CA PRO A 39 12.57 -13.76 0.48
C PRO A 39 12.23 -13.58 1.95
N ILE A 40 11.93 -12.34 2.37
CA ILE A 40 11.57 -12.03 3.76
C ILE A 40 10.20 -12.63 4.16
N VAL A 41 9.25 -12.77 3.23
CA VAL A 41 7.92 -13.31 3.53
C VAL A 41 8.00 -14.83 3.69
N SER A 42 8.80 -15.50 2.87
CA SER A 42 9.04 -16.94 2.99
C SER A 42 9.87 -17.33 4.21
N GLU A 43 10.72 -16.43 4.72
CA GLU A 43 11.50 -16.64 5.95
C GLU A 43 10.66 -16.54 7.23
N PHE A 44 9.54 -15.80 7.21
CA PHE A 44 8.66 -15.56 8.36
C PHE A 44 7.19 -15.90 8.08
N PRO A 45 6.85 -17.17 7.81
CA PRO A 45 5.49 -17.58 7.46
C PRO A 45 4.49 -17.43 8.63
N ASP A 46 4.98 -17.38 9.86
CA ASP A 46 4.21 -17.14 11.09
C ASP A 46 3.86 -15.67 11.30
N VAL A 47 4.67 -14.75 10.76
CA VAL A 47 4.45 -13.30 10.81
C VAL A 47 3.53 -12.83 9.69
N PHE A 48 3.57 -13.51 8.54
CA PHE A 48 2.75 -13.21 7.36
C PHE A 48 1.82 -14.38 6.98
N PRO A 49 0.90 -14.79 7.87
CA PRO A 49 -0.06 -15.83 7.54
C PRO A 49 -1.09 -15.32 6.52
N ASP A 50 -1.61 -16.22 5.69
CA ASP A 50 -2.67 -15.91 4.72
C ASP A 50 -3.96 -15.39 5.39
N GLU A 51 -4.19 -15.79 6.64
CA GLU A 51 -5.27 -15.34 7.51
C GLU A 51 -4.72 -14.83 8.86
N LEU A 52 -5.21 -13.69 9.35
CA LEU A 52 -4.74 -13.13 10.61
C LEU A 52 -5.18 -14.00 11.81
N PRO A 53 -4.28 -14.29 12.78
CA PRO A 53 -4.68 -14.95 14.01
C PRO A 53 -5.62 -14.00 14.78
N GLY A 54 -6.89 -14.39 14.93
CA GLY A 54 -7.96 -13.50 15.38
C GLY A 54 -7.65 -12.72 16.66
N ILE A 55 -7.76 -13.36 17.83
CA ILE A 55 -7.44 -12.72 19.10
C ILE A 55 -5.93 -12.85 19.34
N PRO A 56 -5.24 -11.75 19.70
CA PRO A 56 -3.84 -11.83 20.09
C PRO A 56 -3.66 -12.90 21.18
N PRO A 57 -2.63 -13.75 21.09
CA PRO A 57 -2.36 -14.73 22.14
C PRO A 57 -2.21 -14.01 23.49
N VAL A 58 -2.55 -14.72 24.57
CA VAL A 58 -2.40 -14.21 25.93
C VAL A 58 -0.97 -13.70 26.10
N ARG A 59 -0.82 -12.39 26.26
CA ARG A 59 0.49 -11.78 26.50
C ARG A 59 0.80 -11.89 27.99
N GLU A 60 2.06 -12.12 28.32
CA GLU A 60 2.52 -12.14 29.73
C GLU A 60 2.37 -10.78 30.42
N VAL A 61 2.25 -9.71 29.62
CA VAL A 61 2.12 -8.33 30.09
C VAL A 61 0.72 -7.81 29.80
N GLU A 62 0.05 -7.31 30.84
CA GLU A 62 -1.22 -6.61 30.74
C GLU A 62 -1.02 -5.19 30.21
N PHE A 63 -1.81 -4.78 29.21
CA PHE A 63 -1.82 -3.40 28.73
C PHE A 63 -2.74 -2.56 29.61
N ASN A 64 -2.15 -1.60 30.32
CA ASN A 64 -2.89 -0.61 31.09
C ASN A 64 -3.01 0.69 30.29
N ILE A 65 -4.21 1.26 30.21
CA ILE A 65 -4.44 2.59 29.64
C ILE A 65 -4.45 3.58 30.79
N GLU A 66 -3.38 4.34 30.94
CA GLU A 66 -3.30 5.41 31.93
C GLU A 66 -4.09 6.64 31.46
N LEU A 67 -5.01 7.09 32.30
CA LEU A 67 -5.77 8.32 32.04
C LEU A 67 -5.08 9.51 32.69
N ILE A 68 -5.10 10.64 32.02
CA ILE A 68 -4.73 11.90 32.66
C ILE A 68 -5.69 12.19 33.82
N PRO A 69 -5.23 12.70 34.97
CA PRO A 69 -6.10 13.03 36.10
C PRO A 69 -7.23 13.97 35.68
N GLY A 70 -8.48 13.60 35.97
CA GLY A 70 -9.67 14.36 35.59
C GLY A 70 -10.23 14.04 34.20
N ALA A 71 -9.68 13.06 33.48
CA ALA A 71 -10.31 12.55 32.26
C ALA A 71 -11.67 11.90 32.59
N GLU A 72 -12.70 12.28 31.83
CA GLU A 72 -14.03 11.68 31.91
C GLU A 72 -14.29 10.78 30.69
N PRO A 73 -15.12 9.72 30.83
CA PRO A 73 -15.50 8.88 29.70
C PRO A 73 -16.18 9.68 28.59
N ILE A 74 -15.81 9.40 27.34
CA ILE A 74 -16.41 10.03 26.17
C ILE A 74 -17.61 9.18 25.71
N SER A 75 -18.76 9.82 25.54
CA SER A 75 -19.95 9.20 24.97
C SER A 75 -20.43 10.01 23.77
N ASN A 76 -20.13 9.49 22.57
CA ASN A 76 -20.55 10.09 21.30
C ASN A 76 -21.50 9.13 20.57
N ALA A 77 -22.49 9.68 19.88
CA ALA A 77 -23.37 8.87 19.04
C ALA A 77 -22.56 8.25 17.88
N PRO A 78 -22.83 6.99 17.49
CA PRO A 78 -22.22 6.39 16.30
C PRO A 78 -22.56 7.19 15.05
N TYR A 79 -21.62 7.25 14.11
CA TYR A 79 -21.88 7.82 12.79
C TYR A 79 -22.87 6.96 12.02
N ARG A 80 -23.66 7.62 11.15
CA ARG A 80 -24.56 6.92 10.23
C ARG A 80 -23.73 6.23 9.15
N MET A 81 -23.87 4.92 9.07
CA MET A 81 -23.26 4.07 8.04
C MET A 81 -24.36 3.49 7.15
N ALA A 82 -24.03 3.20 5.89
CA ALA A 82 -24.91 2.48 4.99
C ALA A 82 -25.12 1.03 5.44
N PRO A 83 -26.19 0.34 5.02
CA PRO A 83 -26.42 -1.06 5.39
C PRO A 83 -25.27 -2.02 5.02
N VAL A 84 -24.54 -1.74 3.93
CA VAL A 84 -23.39 -2.55 3.50
C VAL A 84 -22.20 -2.39 4.46
N GLU A 85 -21.88 -1.15 4.83
CA GLU A 85 -20.80 -0.84 5.78
C GLU A 85 -21.11 -1.41 7.18
N LEU A 86 -22.37 -1.34 7.61
CA LEU A 86 -22.79 -1.95 8.88
C LEU A 86 -22.68 -3.49 8.86
N LYS A 87 -22.87 -4.12 7.71
CA LYS A 87 -22.67 -5.56 7.56
C LYS A 87 -21.19 -5.89 7.68
N GLU A 88 -20.34 -5.19 6.93
CA GLU A 88 -18.90 -5.37 6.98
C GLU A 88 -18.33 -5.12 8.38
N LEU A 89 -18.77 -4.07 9.07
CA LEU A 89 -18.36 -3.78 10.45
C LEU A 89 -18.74 -4.91 11.42
N LYS A 90 -19.92 -5.53 11.24
CA LYS A 90 -20.34 -6.67 12.06
C LYS A 90 -19.56 -7.94 11.77
N ASP A 91 -19.08 -8.11 10.53
CA ASP A 91 -18.27 -9.26 10.17
C ASP A 91 -16.84 -9.15 10.76
N GLN A 92 -16.40 -7.93 11.14
CA GLN A 92 -15.08 -7.66 11.74
C GLN A 92 -15.07 -7.66 13.28
N LEU A 93 -16.21 -7.51 13.94
CA LEU A 93 -16.36 -7.39 15.40
C LEU A 93 -16.80 -8.72 16.03
#